data_AF-A0A847AS14-F1
#
_entry.id   AF-A0A847AS14-F1
#
_cell.length_a   1.000
_cell.length_b   1.000
_cell.length_c   1.000
_cell.angle_alpha   90.00
_cell.angle_beta   90.00
_cell.angle_gamma   90.00
#
_symmetry.space_group_name_H-M   'P 1'
#
loop_
_entity.id
_entity.type
_entity.pdbx_description
1 polymer ?
#
loop_
_entity_poly.entity_id
_entity_poly.type
_entity_poly.pdbx_seq_one_letter_code
_entity_poly.pdbx_strand_id
1 'polypeptide(L)'
;MLIITSGIELEIVDNKKNIAMDKTEYTETTLADADKIKVISDFIHSRGGKVMISVNFVLPWLLNRVEPYADGLMASFDTLPEAQIDVLTGKYKPRGVLPFTLPASLDVIAVDENNKSISPNDVPGYDKDQYMPEGLSYSYVDADGNRYVLDYGLSY
;
A
#
# COMPACT_ATOMS: atom_id res chain seq x y z
N MET A 1 -6.23 -14.27 -25.06
CA MET A 1 -6.10 -15.04 -23.80
C MET A 1 -6.46 -14.08 -22.69
N LEU A 2 -7.70 -14.16 -22.20
CA LEU A 2 -8.23 -13.28 -21.16
C LEU A 2 -7.90 -13.97 -19.83
N ILE A 3 -6.79 -13.60 -19.19
CA ILE A 3 -6.52 -14.04 -17.82
C ILE A 3 -7.32 -13.09 -16.93
N ILE A 4 -8.45 -13.57 -16.41
CA ILE A 4 -9.13 -12.90 -15.30
C ILE A 4 -8.37 -13.36 -14.06
N THR A 5 -7.38 -12.59 -13.61
CA THR A 5 -6.79 -12.79 -12.29
C THR A 5 -7.85 -12.40 -11.26
N SER A 6 -8.24 -13.34 -10.39
CA SER A 6 -9.20 -13.09 -9.30
C SER A 6 -8.51 -12.46 -8.10
N GLY A 7 -7.71 -11.43 -8.33
CA GLY A 7 -6.96 -10.74 -7.29
C GLY A 7 -6.54 -9.37 -7.81
N ILE A 8 -6.87 -8.31 -7.08
CA ILE A 8 -6.31 -7.00 -7.36
C ILE A 8 -4.82 -7.09 -6.97
N GLU A 9 -3.93 -6.89 -7.93
CA GLU A 9 -2.48 -6.86 -7.72
C GLU A 9 -2.13 -5.58 -6.96
N LEU A 10 -2.27 -5.59 -5.63
CA LEU A 10 -2.02 -4.44 -4.75
C LEU A 10 -0.69 -4.53 -4.01
N GLU A 11 -0.02 -5.68 -4.02
CA GLU A 11 1.27 -5.82 -3.37
C GLU A 11 2.38 -5.20 -4.23
N ILE A 12 3.32 -4.48 -3.61
CA ILE A 12 4.45 -3.86 -4.31
C ILE A 12 5.60 -4.87 -4.42
N VAL A 13 5.69 -5.54 -5.56
CA VAL A 13 6.55 -6.72 -5.77
C VAL A 13 7.21 -6.72 -7.14
N ASP A 14 8.33 -7.43 -7.23
CA ASP A 14 9.01 -7.74 -8.48
C ASP A 14 9.25 -9.24 -8.58
N ASN A 15 8.85 -9.84 -9.69
CA ASN A 15 9.00 -11.26 -9.99
C ASN A 15 8.43 -12.22 -8.92
N LYS A 16 7.35 -11.82 -8.24
CA LYS A 16 6.68 -12.69 -7.27
C LYS A 16 6.00 -13.85 -8.01
N LYS A 17 6.34 -15.08 -7.63
CA LYS A 17 5.63 -16.27 -8.13
C LYS A 17 4.26 -16.35 -7.46
N ASN A 18 3.22 -16.52 -8.27
CA ASN A 18 1.84 -16.68 -7.83
C ASN A 18 1.15 -17.82 -8.59
N ILE A 19 -0.02 -18.21 -8.11
CA ILE A 19 -0.86 -19.26 -8.69
C ILE A 19 -2.24 -18.67 -8.96
N ALA A 20 -2.71 -18.76 -10.21
CA ALA A 20 -4.05 -18.31 -10.58
C ALA A 20 -5.14 -19.31 -10.14
N MET A 21 -6.42 -18.95 -10.24
CA MET A 21 -7.53 -19.84 -9.84
C MET A 21 -7.53 -21.19 -10.59
N ASP A 22 -7.10 -21.19 -11.85
CA ASP A 22 -7.00 -22.39 -12.68
C ASP A 22 -5.74 -23.23 -12.39
N LYS A 23 -5.00 -22.87 -11.34
CA LYS A 23 -3.76 -23.50 -10.87
C LYS A 23 -2.56 -23.27 -11.79
N THR A 24 -2.65 -22.36 -12.76
CA THR A 24 -1.49 -21.96 -13.56
C THR A 24 -0.54 -21.11 -12.72
N GLU A 25 0.76 -21.40 -12.84
CA GLU A 25 1.80 -20.55 -12.26
C GLU A 25 2.02 -19.32 -13.14
N TYR A 26 2.16 -18.16 -12.50
CA TYR A 26 2.54 -16.92 -13.17
C TYR A 26 3.48 -16.09 -12.29
N THR A 27 4.05 -15.07 -12.89
CA THR A 27 4.92 -14.11 -12.22
C THR A 27 4.26 -12.74 -12.23
N GLU A 28 4.22 -12.10 -11.07
CA GLU A 28 3.66 -10.77 -10.86
C GLU A 28 4.78 -9.76 -10.58
N THR A 29 4.76 -8.65 -11.32
CA THR A 29 5.60 -7.48 -11.06
C THR A 29 4.70 -6.24 -11.11
N THR A 30 4.48 -5.62 -9.96
CA THR A 30 3.76 -4.33 -9.84
C THR A 30 4.72 -3.14 -9.80
N LEU A 31 5.95 -3.37 -9.34
CA LEU A 31 7.04 -2.41 -9.38
C LEU A 31 8.36 -3.14 -9.67
N ALA A 32 8.95 -2.87 -10.84
CA ALA A 32 10.27 -3.41 -11.16
C ALA A 32 11.31 -2.97 -10.12
N ASP A 33 12.22 -3.87 -9.76
CA ASP A 33 13.25 -3.65 -8.75
C ASP A 33 12.70 -3.29 -7.33
N ALA A 34 11.47 -3.70 -6.97
CA ALA A 34 10.90 -3.41 -5.65
C ALA A 34 11.82 -3.76 -4.46
N ASP A 35 12.61 -4.83 -4.59
CA ASP A 35 13.57 -5.26 -3.56
C ASP A 35 14.71 -4.25 -3.33
N LYS A 36 15.00 -3.37 -4.30
CA LYS A 36 15.98 -2.31 -4.12
C LYS A 36 15.55 -1.29 -3.07
N ILE A 37 14.26 -1.13 -2.78
CA ILE A 37 13.76 -0.21 -1.74
C ILE A 37 14.43 -0.53 -0.41
N LYS A 38 14.40 -1.80 0.00
CA LYS A 38 15.05 -2.26 1.23
C LYS A 38 16.56 -2.05 1.18
N VAL A 39 17.21 -2.42 0.07
CA VAL A 39 18.67 -2.30 -0.09
C VAL A 39 19.12 -0.84 0.05
N ILE A 40 18.40 0.09 -0.57
CA ILE A 40 18.66 1.52 -0.48
C ILE A 40 18.43 2.00 0.96
N SER A 41 17.32 1.60 1.58
CA SER A 41 17.00 1.98 2.96
C SER A 41 18.08 1.54 3.93
N ASP A 42 18.44 0.25 3.92
CA ASP A 42 19.47 -0.31 4.78
C ASP A 42 20.82 0.43 4.61
N PHE A 43 21.18 0.75 3.37
CA PHE A 43 22.42 1.46 3.06
C PHE A 43 22.43 2.91 3.56
N ILE A 44 21.31 3.61 3.46
CA ILE A 44 21.18 4.98 3.97
C ILE A 44 21.19 4.97 5.51
N HIS A 45 20.45 4.05 6.12
CA HIS A 45 20.42 3.87 7.58
C HIS A 45 21.79 3.48 8.14
N SER A 46 22.56 2.64 7.45
CA SER A 46 23.92 2.25 7.87
C SER A 46 24.91 3.43 7.92
N ARG A 47 24.53 4.59 7.34
CA ARG A 47 25.30 5.84 7.34
C ARG A 47 24.70 6.91 8.24
N GLY A 48 23.68 6.55 9.03
CA GLY A 48 22.94 7.47 9.90
C GLY A 48 21.99 8.40 9.13
N GLY A 49 21.71 8.11 7.86
CA GLY A 49 20.76 8.88 7.06
C GLY A 49 19.30 8.52 7.37
N LYS A 50 18.39 9.26 6.74
CA LYS A 50 16.94 9.06 6.81
C LYS A 50 16.36 8.91 5.41
N VAL A 51 15.31 8.10 5.28
CA VAL A 51 14.69 7.72 4.01
C VAL A 51 13.28 8.28 3.96
N MET A 52 13.04 9.20 3.03
CA MET A 52 11.68 9.63 2.68
C MET A 52 11.23 8.87 1.45
N ILE A 53 10.08 8.20 1.51
CA ILE A 53 9.48 7.53 0.36
C ILE A 53 8.22 8.28 -0.06
N SER A 54 8.14 8.67 -1.33
CA SER A 54 6.89 9.15 -1.93
C SER A 54 6.27 8.02 -2.74
N VAL A 55 5.03 7.65 -2.39
CA VAL A 55 4.25 6.63 -3.09
C VAL A 55 3.21 7.34 -3.94
N ASN A 56 3.31 7.16 -5.26
CA ASN A 56 2.28 7.64 -6.18
C ASN A 56 1.12 6.64 -6.21
N PHE A 57 0.03 6.98 -5.55
CA PHE A 57 -1.14 6.12 -5.46
C PHE A 57 -2.04 6.30 -6.68
N VAL A 58 -2.21 5.21 -7.43
CA VAL A 58 -3.27 5.06 -8.46
C VAL A 58 -4.30 4.00 -8.05
N LEU A 59 -3.95 3.18 -7.06
CA LEU A 59 -4.74 2.14 -6.42
C LEU A 59 -4.41 2.13 -4.91
N PRO A 60 -5.24 1.53 -4.04
CA PRO A 60 -4.95 1.42 -2.60
C PRO A 60 -3.88 0.34 -2.34
N TRP A 61 -2.63 0.62 -2.71
CA TRP A 61 -1.49 -0.29 -2.58
C TRP A 61 -1.28 -0.81 -1.15
N LEU A 62 -0.80 -2.04 -1.03
CA LEU A 62 -0.29 -2.58 0.23
C LEU A 62 1.08 -1.96 0.54
N LEU A 63 1.19 -1.36 1.72
CA LEU A 63 2.43 -0.68 2.16
C LEU A 63 3.40 -1.58 2.93
N ASN A 64 3.07 -2.86 3.13
CA ASN A 64 3.88 -3.83 3.88
C ASN A 64 5.32 -3.99 3.34
N ARG A 65 5.58 -3.63 2.07
CA ARG A 65 6.91 -3.66 1.45
C ARG A 65 7.50 -2.28 1.18
N VAL A 66 6.92 -1.23 1.78
CA VAL A 66 7.34 0.16 1.58
C VAL A 66 7.48 0.89 2.91
N GLU A 67 6.41 0.96 3.70
CA GLU A 67 6.40 1.69 4.98
C GLU A 67 7.51 1.24 5.94
N PRO A 68 7.82 -0.07 6.09
CA PRO A 68 8.88 -0.51 7.01
C PRO A 68 10.29 -0.04 6.63
N TYR A 69 10.46 0.51 5.41
CA TYR A 69 11.72 1.01 4.88
C TYR A 69 11.76 2.55 4.79
N ALA A 70 10.74 3.24 5.32
CA ALA A 70 10.65 4.69 5.33
C ALA A 70 10.82 5.23 6.76
N ASP A 71 11.55 6.34 6.91
CA ASP A 71 11.47 7.19 8.10
C ASP A 71 10.35 8.24 7.97
N GLY A 72 9.85 8.45 6.76
CA GLY A 72 8.65 9.22 6.48
C GLY A 72 8.09 8.88 5.12
N LEU A 73 6.76 8.81 5.04
CA LEU A 73 6.04 8.40 3.86
C LEU A 73 5.12 9.53 3.38
N MET A 74 5.21 9.86 2.10
CA MET A 74 4.33 10.81 1.43
C MET A 74 3.42 10.06 0.46
N ALA A 75 2.11 10.21 0.63
CA ALA A 75 1.15 9.81 -0.39
C ALA A 75 1.05 10.92 -1.45
N SER A 76 1.29 10.58 -2.70
CA SER A 76 1.13 11.48 -3.85
C SER A 76 0.12 10.93 -4.84
N PHE A 77 -0.50 11.83 -5.61
CA PHE A 77 -1.55 11.51 -6.58
C PHE A 77 -1.23 12.26 -7.89
N ASP A 78 -0.19 11.82 -8.58
CA ASP A 78 0.43 12.48 -9.73
C ASP A 78 0.82 13.94 -9.44
N THR A 79 1.32 14.16 -8.22
CA THR A 79 1.70 15.48 -7.72
C THR A 79 3.08 15.88 -8.24
N LEU A 80 3.23 17.11 -8.72
CA LEU A 80 4.49 17.65 -9.23
C LEU A 80 5.64 17.47 -8.21
N PRO A 81 6.83 16.99 -8.62
CA PRO A 81 7.97 16.81 -7.72
C PRO A 81 8.35 18.07 -6.94
N GLU A 82 8.26 19.25 -7.56
CA GLU A 82 8.56 20.53 -6.91
C GLU A 82 7.60 20.84 -5.77
N ALA A 83 6.31 20.50 -5.93
CA ALA A 83 5.31 20.68 -4.89
C ALA A 83 5.55 19.73 -3.71
N GLN A 84 5.99 18.49 -3.99
CA GLN A 84 6.39 17.54 -2.96
C GLN A 84 7.61 18.06 -2.18
N ILE A 85 8.63 18.58 -2.88
CA ILE A 85 9.82 19.18 -2.26
C ILE A 85 9.45 20.41 -1.43
N ASP A 86 8.57 21.28 -1.90
CA ASP A 86 8.09 22.44 -1.13
C ASP A 86 7.47 22.03 0.21
N VAL A 87 6.71 20.92 0.24
CA VAL A 87 6.14 20.37 1.48
C VAL A 87 7.22 19.74 2.36
N LEU A 88 8.09 18.90 1.78
CA LEU A 88 9.18 18.24 2.51
C LEU A 88 10.16 19.23 3.17
N THR A 89 10.38 20.38 2.53
CA THR A 89 11.30 21.43 3.01
C THR A 89 10.65 22.45 3.93
N GLY A 90 9.35 22.33 4.24
CA GLY A 90 8.67 23.21 5.18
C GLY A 90 8.07 24.48 4.58
N LYS A 91 8.15 24.68 3.26
CA LYS A 91 7.58 25.87 2.61
C LYS A 91 6.06 25.90 2.68
N TYR A 92 5.42 24.73 2.62
CA TYR A 92 3.97 24.58 2.83
C TYR A 92 3.67 23.40 3.73
N LYS A 93 2.73 23.58 4.67
CA LYS A 93 2.27 22.47 5.52
C LYS A 93 1.51 21.40 4.75
N PRO A 94 1.74 20.10 5.00
CA PRO A 94 0.89 19.05 4.44
C PRO A 94 -0.51 19.17 5.04
N ARG A 95 -1.50 19.16 4.16
CA ARG A 95 -2.94 19.20 4.48
C ARG A 95 -3.75 18.14 3.73
N GLY A 96 -3.09 17.37 2.87
CA GLY A 96 -3.74 16.30 2.13
C GLY A 96 -4.15 15.17 3.06
N VAL A 97 -5.23 14.51 2.71
CA VAL A 97 -5.74 13.32 3.40
C VAL A 97 -6.01 12.23 2.37
N LEU A 98 -5.99 10.98 2.81
CA LEU A 98 -6.25 9.83 1.95
C LEU A 98 -7.69 9.85 1.43
N PRO A 99 -7.93 9.70 0.11
CA PRO A 99 -9.27 9.62 -0.46
C PRO A 99 -9.87 8.20 -0.41
N PHE A 100 -9.15 7.24 0.18
CA PHE A 100 -9.57 5.85 0.37
C PHE A 100 -8.91 5.24 1.61
N THR A 101 -9.41 4.09 2.06
CA THR A 101 -8.77 3.27 3.10
C THR A 101 -7.83 2.25 2.48
N LEU A 102 -6.61 2.15 3.00
CA LEU A 102 -5.64 1.15 2.54
C LEU A 102 -5.89 -0.21 3.17
N PRO A 103 -5.89 -1.32 2.39
CA PRO A 103 -6.00 -2.66 2.94
C PRO A 103 -4.75 -3.04 3.76
N ALA A 104 -4.95 -3.79 4.83
CA ALA A 104 -3.89 -4.21 5.74
C ALA A 104 -2.97 -5.29 5.15
N SER A 105 -3.54 -6.19 4.34
CA SER A 105 -2.84 -7.33 3.74
C SER A 105 -3.62 -7.92 2.57
N LEU A 106 -3.05 -8.92 1.90
CA LEU A 106 -3.79 -9.74 0.93
C LEU A 106 -4.92 -10.54 1.60
N ASP A 107 -4.78 -10.91 2.87
CA ASP A 107 -5.76 -11.73 3.59
C ASP A 107 -7.09 -11.02 3.78
N VAL A 108 -7.12 -9.68 3.82
CA VAL A 108 -8.36 -8.89 4.01
C VAL A 108 -9.05 -8.50 2.70
N ILE A 109 -8.43 -8.85 1.57
CA ILE A 109 -8.97 -8.69 0.22
C ILE A 109 -9.04 -10.02 -0.54
N ALA A 110 -8.81 -11.14 0.16
CA ALA A 110 -8.81 -12.47 -0.42
C ALA A 110 -10.20 -12.84 -0.98
N VAL A 111 -10.19 -13.54 -2.10
CA VAL A 111 -11.37 -14.12 -2.75
C VAL A 111 -11.21 -15.62 -2.75
N ASP A 112 -12.23 -16.34 -2.29
CA ASP A 112 -12.21 -17.81 -2.24
C ASP A 112 -12.54 -18.46 -3.61
N GLU A 113 -12.48 -19.79 -3.65
CA GLU A 113 -12.80 -20.58 -4.86
C GLU A 113 -14.25 -20.43 -5.36
N ASN A 114 -15.15 -19.93 -4.51
CA ASN A 114 -16.55 -19.67 -4.84
C ASN A 114 -16.77 -18.21 -5.27
N ASN A 115 -15.70 -17.45 -5.53
CA ASN A 115 -15.72 -16.02 -5.84
C ASN A 115 -16.29 -15.14 -4.73
N LYS A 116 -16.22 -15.59 -3.47
CA LYS A 116 -16.65 -14.80 -2.32
C LYS A 116 -15.45 -14.07 -1.74
N SER A 117 -15.52 -12.74 -1.75
CA SER A 117 -14.53 -11.89 -1.07
C SER A 117 -14.71 -11.99 0.45
N ILE A 118 -13.60 -12.06 1.18
CA ILE A 118 -13.58 -11.99 2.64
C ILE A 118 -14.08 -10.64 3.17
N SER A 119 -13.86 -9.56 2.41
CA SER A 119 -14.43 -8.24 2.68
C SER A 119 -15.44 -7.88 1.57
N PRO A 120 -16.71 -7.57 1.91
CA PRO A 120 -17.75 -7.30 0.90
C PRO A 120 -17.33 -6.19 -0.07
N ASN A 121 -17.42 -6.42 -1.38
CA ASN A 121 -16.93 -5.50 -2.42
C ASN A 121 -17.80 -4.23 -2.58
N ASP A 122 -19.04 -4.28 -2.10
CA ASP A 122 -20.01 -3.18 -2.09
C ASP A 122 -19.91 -2.29 -0.85
N VAL A 123 -19.10 -2.69 0.15
CA VAL A 123 -18.85 -1.91 1.36
C VAL A 123 -17.62 -1.02 1.14
N PRO A 124 -17.71 0.30 1.41
CA PRO A 124 -16.57 1.20 1.27
C PRO A 124 -15.48 0.86 2.29
N GLY A 125 -14.22 1.11 1.93
CA GLY A 125 -13.06 0.68 2.72
C GLY A 125 -13.07 1.11 4.20
N TYR A 126 -13.56 2.31 4.49
CA TYR A 126 -13.65 2.83 5.87
C TYR A 126 -14.69 2.11 6.74
N ASP A 127 -15.61 1.36 6.10
CA ASP A 127 -16.72 0.67 6.76
C ASP A 127 -16.55 -0.86 6.77
N LYS A 128 -15.54 -1.38 6.05
CA LYS A 128 -15.28 -2.82 5.90
C LYS A 128 -15.01 -3.53 7.22
N ASP A 129 -14.44 -2.86 8.22
CA ASP A 129 -14.15 -3.45 9.54
C ASP A 129 -15.40 -4.04 10.22
N GLN A 130 -16.60 -3.50 9.96
CA GLN A 130 -17.85 -4.04 10.52
C GLN A 130 -18.23 -5.42 9.98
N TYR A 131 -17.64 -5.81 8.85
CA TYR A 131 -17.96 -7.04 8.12
C TYR A 131 -16.79 -8.03 8.09
N MET A 132 -15.65 -7.67 8.70
CA MET A 132 -14.48 -8.54 8.76
C MET A 132 -14.72 -9.70 9.73
N PRO A 133 -14.19 -10.91 9.43
CA PRO A 133 -14.12 -11.99 10.41
C PRO A 133 -13.40 -11.57 11.70
N GLU A 134 -13.75 -12.20 12.81
CA GLU A 134 -13.13 -11.94 14.11
C GLU A 134 -11.59 -12.06 14.04
N GLY A 135 -10.89 -11.06 14.59
CA GLY A 135 -9.43 -11.00 14.58
C GLY A 135 -8.80 -10.37 13.34
N LEU A 136 -9.57 -10.01 12.32
CA LEU A 136 -9.11 -9.26 11.15
C LEU A 136 -9.61 -7.81 11.17
N SER A 137 -8.80 -6.91 10.62
CA SER A 137 -9.18 -5.53 10.35
C SER A 137 -8.69 -5.15 8.96
N TYR A 138 -9.56 -4.51 8.20
CA TYR A 138 -9.32 -4.13 6.82
C TYR A 138 -8.23 -3.07 6.70
N SER A 139 -8.20 -2.05 7.56
CA SER A 139 -7.31 -0.91 7.37
C SER A 139 -5.87 -1.19 7.78
N TYR A 140 -4.91 -0.79 6.95
CA TYR A 140 -3.49 -0.83 7.27
C TYR A 140 -3.15 0.02 8.49
N VAL A 141 -2.28 -0.52 9.35
CA VAL A 141 -1.70 0.17 10.52
C VAL A 141 -0.19 0.11 10.40
N ASP A 142 0.46 1.27 10.46
CA ASP A 142 1.92 1.37 10.35
C ASP A 142 2.63 1.04 11.66
N ALA A 143 3.98 1.05 11.65
CA ALA A 143 4.79 0.72 12.82
C ALA A 143 4.61 1.72 13.99
N ASP A 144 4.16 2.94 13.70
CA ASP A 144 3.88 4.00 14.69
C ASP A 144 2.44 3.94 15.24
N GLY A 145 1.63 3.00 14.75
CA GLY A 145 0.24 2.81 15.16
C GLY A 145 -0.77 3.71 14.44
N ASN A 146 -0.35 4.40 13.39
CA ASN A 146 -1.26 5.20 12.58
C ASN A 146 -2.09 4.31 11.66
N ARG A 147 -3.39 4.62 11.55
CA ARG A 147 -4.34 3.85 10.77
C ARG A 147 -4.71 4.57 9.48
N TYR A 148 -4.48 3.92 8.34
CA TYR A 148 -4.63 4.49 7.01
C TYR A 148 -6.06 4.34 6.48
N VAL A 149 -7.00 5.02 7.13
CA VAL A 149 -8.42 5.11 6.74
C VAL A 149 -8.70 6.31 5.83
N LEU A 150 -9.91 6.36 5.26
CA LEU A 150 -10.41 7.55 4.58
C LEU A 150 -10.21 8.78 5.47
N ASP A 151 -9.79 9.90 4.87
CA ASP A 151 -9.51 11.18 5.53
C ASP A 151 -8.31 11.18 6.52
N TYR A 152 -7.53 10.09 6.58
CA TYR A 152 -6.28 10.08 7.33
C TYR A 152 -5.19 10.93 6.63
N GLY A 153 -4.50 11.77 7.40
CA GLY A 153 -3.35 12.55 6.97
C GLY A 153 -2.65 13.21 8.16
N LEU A 154 -1.33 13.34 8.09
CA LEU A 154 -0.51 13.95 9.14
C LEU A 154 -0.13 15.39 8.79
N SER A 155 0.23 16.17 9.83
CA SER A 155 0.81 17.49 9.69
C SER A 155 1.92 17.74 10.72
N TYR A 156 2.82 18.66 10.40
CA TYR A 156 3.94 19.10 11.27
C TYR A 156 3.76 20.51 11.88
#